data_AF-A0A7G8IPW0-F1
#
_entry.id   AF-A0A7G8IPW0-F1
#
_cell.length_a   1.000
_cell.length_b   1.000
_cell.length_c   1.000
_cell.angle_alpha   90.00
_cell.angle_beta   90.00
_cell.angle_gamma   90.00
#
_symmetry.space_group_name_H-M   'P 1'
#
loop_
_entity.id
_entity.type
_entity.pdbx_description
1 polymer ?
#
loop_
_entity_poly.entity_id
_entity_poly.type
_entity_poly.pdbx_seq_one_letter_code
_entity_poly.pdbx_strand_id
1 'polypeptide(L)'
;MGQVCLVSGPPGCGKTTWVLETLRQHQGSCAFLRLEGDRSEGLEQGVDGGIDPAWLKDQIPELISLQPSESGEELHREAQLTLIEVQQFRVPETLGLDGYGASVRERLDALRLKPDQTLHFGRDSVLPTHDTLEFNKLEAWHINLQRSVWDPNSLSSFWFELVNGAYGDVYRAKGLMNLPDGRAFLCNWMVSQQESQFLPLDGIAPDSERPDRPSALVVQGKALEPRGIQATIDDCLLSDDVMALQQRHRQEQIPASSTQS
;
A
#
# COMPACT_ATOMS: atom_id res chain seq x y z
N MET A 1 -12.16 23.09 13.72
CA MET A 1 -10.83 22.45 13.79
C MET A 1 -11.02 21.02 13.35
N GLY A 2 -10.21 20.52 12.41
CA GLY A 2 -10.27 19.13 11.98
C GLY A 2 -9.72 18.20 13.06
N GLN A 3 -10.23 16.98 13.13
CA GLN A 3 -9.74 15.93 14.02
C GLN A 3 -8.52 15.25 13.41
N VAL A 4 -7.49 14.98 14.21
CA VAL A 4 -6.30 14.23 13.81
C VAL A 4 -6.21 12.96 14.64
N CYS A 5 -6.26 11.80 13.99
CA CYS A 5 -6.12 10.50 14.65
C CYS A 5 -4.91 9.76 14.09
N LEU A 6 -4.05 9.28 14.99
CA LEU A 6 -2.93 8.43 14.65
C LEU A 6 -3.29 6.98 14.99
N VAL A 7 -3.16 6.09 14.01
CA VAL A 7 -3.34 4.65 14.17
C VAL A 7 -2.03 3.93 13.88
N SER A 8 -1.64 3.01 14.76
CA SER A 8 -0.39 2.27 14.63
C SER A 8 -0.54 0.78 14.96
N GLY A 9 0.48 0.00 14.62
CA GLY A 9 0.48 -1.45 14.80
C GLY A 9 1.39 -2.18 13.83
N PRO A 10 1.56 -3.50 14.02
CA PRO A 10 2.50 -4.32 13.25
C PRO A 10 2.12 -4.40 11.76
N PRO A 11 3.05 -4.80 10.88
CA PRO A 11 2.71 -5.09 9.49
C PRO A 11 1.53 -6.06 9.40
N GLY A 12 0.53 -5.71 8.61
CA GLY A 12 -0.60 -6.59 8.29
C GLY A 12 -1.71 -6.73 9.29
N CYS A 13 -1.70 -6.02 10.42
CA CYS A 13 -2.82 -6.01 11.36
C CYS A 13 -4.10 -5.32 10.86
N GLY A 14 -4.16 -4.88 9.59
CA GLY A 14 -5.36 -4.27 9.00
C GLY A 14 -5.48 -2.75 9.12
N LYS A 15 -4.41 -2.03 9.48
CA LYS A 15 -4.39 -0.55 9.58
C LYS A 15 -5.02 0.15 8.38
N THR A 16 -4.53 -0.12 7.17
CA THR A 16 -5.02 0.51 5.93
C THR A 16 -6.50 0.24 5.68
N THR A 17 -6.99 -0.96 6.03
CA THR A 17 -8.41 -1.33 5.92
C THR A 17 -9.25 -0.51 6.90
N TRP A 18 -8.84 -0.44 8.17
CA TRP A 18 -9.52 0.37 9.18
C TRP A 18 -9.51 1.86 8.82
N VAL A 19 -8.41 2.37 8.28
CA VAL A 19 -8.29 3.72 7.75
C VAL A 19 -9.34 3.94 6.64
N LEU A 20 -9.40 3.08 5.64
CA LEU A 20 -10.37 3.18 4.54
C LEU A 20 -11.82 3.22 5.05
N GLU A 21 -12.17 2.31 5.96
CA GLU A 21 -13.51 2.23 6.54
C GLU A 21 -13.87 3.50 7.33
N THR A 22 -12.93 3.99 8.14
CA THR A 22 -13.11 5.20 8.95
C THR A 22 -13.29 6.43 8.06
N LEU A 23 -12.50 6.57 7.00
CA LEU A 23 -12.61 7.67 6.03
C LEU A 23 -13.96 7.63 5.29
N ARG A 24 -14.41 6.44 4.85
CA ARG A 24 -15.70 6.28 4.16
C ARG A 24 -16.91 6.61 5.03
N GLN A 25 -16.81 6.39 6.34
CA GLN A 25 -17.89 6.70 7.29
C GLN A 25 -17.91 8.16 7.72
N HIS A 26 -16.80 8.89 7.55
CA HIS A 26 -16.72 10.29 7.90
C HIS A 26 -17.40 11.17 6.84
N GLN A 27 -18.25 12.09 7.28
CA GLN A 27 -18.81 13.12 6.40
C GLN A 27 -17.88 14.33 6.40
N GLY A 28 -17.26 14.62 5.26
CA GLY A 28 -16.41 15.80 5.11
C GLY A 28 -15.11 15.53 4.38
N SER A 29 -14.29 16.58 4.27
CA SER A 29 -12.96 16.49 3.69
C SER A 29 -12.05 15.64 4.58
N CYS A 30 -11.38 14.67 3.97
CA CYS A 30 -10.49 13.77 4.68
C CYS A 30 -9.06 13.88 4.13
N ALA A 31 -8.07 13.70 5.00
CA ALA A 31 -6.67 13.62 4.65
C ALA A 31 -6.02 12.35 5.21
N PHE A 32 -5.01 11.85 4.50
CA PHE A 32 -4.24 10.69 4.90
C PHE A 32 -2.74 10.96 4.86
N LEU A 33 -2.04 10.48 5.88
CA LEU A 33 -0.59 10.47 5.97
C LEU A 33 -0.11 9.09 6.40
N ARG A 34 0.83 8.52 5.66
CA ARG A 34 1.58 7.34 6.09
C ARG A 34 2.94 7.75 6.60
N LEU A 35 3.34 7.23 7.75
CA LEU A 35 4.68 7.38 8.31
C LEU A 35 5.32 6.02 8.59
N GLU A 36 6.61 5.95 8.35
CA GLU A 36 7.44 4.89 8.92
C GLU A 36 7.51 5.09 10.43
N GLY A 37 7.38 4.00 11.20
CA GLY A 37 7.62 4.05 12.64
C GLY A 37 9.09 3.85 12.98
N ASP A 38 9.34 3.54 14.24
CA ASP A 38 10.71 3.44 14.73
C ASP A 38 11.41 2.19 14.23
N ARG A 39 12.73 2.30 14.11
CA ARG A 39 13.59 1.15 13.82
C ARG A 39 13.74 0.34 15.09
N SER A 40 13.53 -0.96 14.96
CA SER A 40 13.78 -1.94 16.02
C SER A 40 14.88 -2.88 15.56
N GLU A 41 15.79 -3.24 16.46
CA GLU A 41 16.89 -4.15 16.13
C GLU A 41 16.35 -5.48 15.59
N GLY A 42 16.87 -5.91 14.43
CA GLY A 42 16.44 -7.14 13.75
C GLY A 42 15.09 -7.06 13.03
N LEU A 43 14.39 -5.92 13.03
CA LEU A 43 13.09 -5.73 12.38
C LEU A 43 13.15 -4.62 11.33
N GLU A 44 13.15 -5.02 10.07
CA GLU A 44 13.19 -4.10 8.93
C GLU A 44 11.77 -3.60 8.58
N GLN A 45 11.63 -2.27 8.53
CA GLN A 45 10.42 -1.62 8.04
C GLN A 45 10.25 -1.93 6.54
N GLY A 46 9.02 -2.26 6.13
CA GLY A 46 8.71 -2.42 4.72
C GLY A 46 8.54 -1.04 4.08
N VAL A 47 9.38 -0.72 3.09
CA VAL A 47 9.23 0.54 2.34
C VAL A 47 7.97 0.45 1.51
N ASP A 48 6.93 1.19 1.88
CA ASP A 48 5.60 1.09 1.27
C ASP A 48 5.55 1.35 -0.24
N GLY A 49 6.49 2.15 -0.76
CA GLY A 49 6.52 2.50 -2.18
C GLY A 49 5.31 3.31 -2.65
N GLY A 50 4.49 3.83 -1.73
CA GLY A 50 3.26 4.55 -2.03
C GLY A 50 2.04 3.67 -2.29
N ILE A 51 2.12 2.36 -2.04
CA ILE A 51 1.01 1.42 -2.22
C ILE A 51 -0.23 1.86 -1.44
N ASP A 52 -0.08 2.16 -0.16
CA ASP A 52 -1.22 2.44 0.73
C ASP A 52 -1.88 3.79 0.40
N PRO A 53 -1.12 4.90 0.24
CA PRO A 53 -1.69 6.15 -0.25
C PRO A 53 -2.35 6.02 -1.62
N ALA A 54 -1.77 5.28 -2.56
CA ALA A 54 -2.33 5.11 -3.90
C ALA A 54 -3.64 4.33 -3.88
N TRP A 55 -3.69 3.23 -3.12
CA TRP A 55 -4.90 2.46 -2.89
C TRP A 55 -6.01 3.32 -2.28
N LEU A 56 -5.72 4.05 -1.21
CA LEU A 56 -6.72 4.89 -0.54
C LEU A 56 -7.22 6.04 -1.43
N LYS A 57 -6.33 6.67 -2.21
CA LYS A 57 -6.68 7.75 -3.14
C LYS A 57 -7.51 7.25 -4.32
N ASP A 58 -7.28 6.04 -4.79
CA ASP A 58 -8.11 5.40 -5.81
C ASP A 58 -9.52 5.12 -5.27
N GLN A 59 -9.62 4.60 -4.04
CA GLN A 59 -10.88 4.26 -3.39
C GLN A 59 -11.67 5.47 -2.85
N ILE A 60 -10.98 6.60 -2.64
CA ILE A 60 -11.54 7.88 -2.20
C ILE A 60 -10.84 8.99 -3.02
N PRO A 61 -11.35 9.30 -4.24
CA PRO A 61 -10.72 10.27 -5.14
C PRO A 61 -10.52 11.66 -4.54
N GLU A 62 -11.33 12.06 -3.58
CA GLU A 62 -11.27 13.37 -2.90
C GLU A 62 -10.26 13.40 -1.74
N LEU A 63 -9.64 12.26 -1.41
CA LEU A 63 -8.71 12.15 -0.28
C LEU A 63 -7.51 13.08 -0.45
N ILE A 64 -7.26 13.94 0.53
CA ILE A 64 -6.14 14.87 0.52
C ILE A 64 -4.87 14.10 0.91
N SER A 65 -3.88 14.08 0.01
CA SER A 65 -2.59 13.44 0.27
C SER A 65 -1.65 14.44 0.94
N LEU A 66 -1.15 14.08 2.12
CA LEU A 66 -0.27 14.92 2.90
C LEU A 66 1.19 14.62 2.53
N GLN A 67 1.68 15.31 1.51
CA GLN A 67 3.11 15.34 1.16
C GLN A 67 3.76 16.56 1.81
N PRO A 68 5.05 16.49 2.22
CA PRO A 68 5.78 17.66 2.64
C PRO A 68 5.97 18.57 1.42
N SER A 69 5.21 19.66 1.33
CA SER A 69 5.50 20.71 0.36
C SER A 69 6.68 21.53 0.88
N GLU A 70 7.59 21.94 -0.01
CA GLU A 70 8.70 22.85 0.31
C GLU A 70 8.23 24.20 0.88
N SER A 71 6.95 24.54 0.69
CA SER A 71 6.32 25.78 1.15
C SER A 71 5.63 25.70 2.51
N GLY A 72 5.49 24.52 3.15
CA GLY A 72 5.08 24.39 4.55
C GLY A 72 3.71 24.98 4.94
N GLU A 73 2.89 25.40 3.97
CA GLU A 73 1.63 26.09 4.22
C GLU A 73 0.42 25.24 3.76
N GLU A 74 -0.45 24.94 4.75
CA GLU A 74 -1.91 24.86 4.64
C GLU A 74 -2.63 23.55 4.27
N LEU A 75 -1.98 22.45 3.92
CA LEU A 75 -2.71 21.20 3.58
C LEU A 75 -3.63 20.66 4.69
N HIS A 76 -3.30 20.87 5.97
CA HIS A 76 -4.10 20.33 7.09
C HIS A 76 -5.30 21.19 7.49
N ARG A 77 -5.37 22.47 7.08
CA ARG A 77 -6.47 23.35 7.50
C ARG A 77 -7.79 23.06 6.78
N GLU A 78 -7.73 22.35 5.66
CA GLU A 78 -8.89 22.03 4.84
C GLU A 78 -9.59 20.72 5.23
N ALA A 79 -8.87 19.77 5.84
CA ALA A 79 -9.42 18.48 6.22
C ALA A 79 -10.19 18.55 7.55
N GLN A 80 -11.38 17.99 7.57
CA GLN A 80 -12.18 17.80 8.78
C GLN A 80 -11.73 16.56 9.57
N LEU A 81 -11.17 15.55 8.89
CA LEU A 81 -10.50 14.39 9.49
C LEU A 81 -9.14 14.13 8.84
N THR A 82 -8.09 14.00 9.65
CA THR A 82 -6.78 13.52 9.21
C THR A 82 -6.46 12.20 9.90
N LEU A 83 -6.24 11.14 9.11
CA LEU A 83 -5.75 9.86 9.62
C LEU A 83 -4.27 9.70 9.31
N ILE A 84 -3.51 9.34 10.35
CA ILE A 84 -2.07 9.09 10.27
C ILE A 84 -1.84 7.61 10.54
N GLU A 85 -1.34 6.87 9.56
CA GLU A 85 -0.96 5.47 9.72
C GLU A 85 0.55 5.37 10.02
N VAL A 86 0.90 4.71 11.13
CA VAL A 86 2.30 4.47 11.52
C VAL A 86 2.56 2.97 11.68
N GLN A 87 3.59 2.45 11.00
CA GLN A 87 3.99 1.05 11.17
C GLN A 87 4.87 0.86 12.43
N GLN A 88 4.37 0.12 13.41
CA GLN A 88 5.08 -0.12 14.67
C GLN A 88 5.10 -1.63 14.99
N PHE A 89 6.28 -2.19 15.23
CA PHE A 89 6.42 -3.62 15.54
C PHE A 89 6.09 -3.97 17.00
N ARG A 90 6.20 -2.98 17.90
CA ARG A 90 5.98 -3.14 19.33
C ARG A 90 4.87 -2.21 19.77
N VAL A 91 4.15 -2.62 20.80
CA VAL A 91 3.19 -1.76 21.48
C VAL A 91 3.98 -0.64 22.19
N PRO A 92 3.65 0.64 21.97
CA PRO A 92 4.28 1.73 22.70
C PRO A 92 4.10 1.60 24.21
N GLU A 93 5.20 1.67 24.96
CA GLU A 93 5.20 1.57 26.44
C GLU A 93 4.56 2.79 27.10
N THR A 94 4.72 3.97 26.48
CA THR A 94 4.12 5.22 26.93
C THR A 94 2.89 5.57 26.08
N LEU A 95 1.92 6.24 26.71
CA LEU A 95 0.70 6.69 26.05
C LEU A 95 0.94 7.97 25.24
N GLY A 96 0.11 8.19 24.23
CA GLY A 96 0.19 9.38 23.38
C GLY A 96 1.40 9.37 22.44
N LEU A 97 1.80 10.56 21.98
CA LEU A 97 2.90 10.73 21.03
C LEU A 97 4.28 10.37 21.61
N ASP A 98 4.45 10.36 22.92
CA ASP A 98 5.71 10.01 23.57
C ASP A 98 6.08 8.53 23.38
N GLY A 99 5.11 7.70 23.04
CA GLY A 99 5.30 6.30 22.68
C GLY A 99 5.86 6.06 21.28
N TYR A 100 6.05 7.14 20.52
CA TYR A 100 6.62 7.11 19.18
C TYR A 100 7.97 7.85 19.20
N GLY A 101 8.92 7.38 18.42
CA GLY A 101 10.28 7.93 18.42
C GLY A 101 10.39 9.26 17.70
N ALA A 102 11.63 9.77 17.70
CA ALA A 102 11.94 11.12 17.25
C ALA A 102 11.56 11.37 15.78
N SER A 103 11.74 10.38 14.89
CA SER A 103 11.41 10.52 13.47
C SER A 103 9.93 10.81 13.22
N VAL A 104 9.04 10.07 13.90
CA VAL A 104 7.59 10.29 13.81
C VAL A 104 7.25 11.69 14.33
N ARG A 105 7.78 12.08 15.49
CA ARG A 105 7.52 13.41 16.09
C ARG A 105 8.02 14.56 15.22
N GLU A 106 9.26 14.50 14.75
CA GLU A 106 9.84 15.51 13.85
C GLU A 106 9.01 15.68 12.58
N ARG A 107 8.51 14.58 12.02
CA ARG A 107 7.68 14.63 10.82
C ARG A 107 6.31 15.24 11.09
N LEU A 108 5.69 14.93 12.23
CA LEU A 108 4.44 15.54 12.65
C LEU A 108 4.61 17.04 12.94
N ASP A 109 5.70 17.43 13.59
CA ASP A 109 6.03 18.82 13.88
C ASP A 109 6.28 19.63 12.60
N ALA A 110 7.00 19.06 11.62
CA ALA A 110 7.23 19.68 10.32
C ALA A 110 5.91 19.92 9.56
N LEU A 111 4.95 19.02 9.72
CA LEU A 111 3.60 19.11 9.17
C LEU A 111 2.64 19.89 10.08
N ARG A 112 3.08 20.33 11.26
CA ARG A 112 2.24 20.98 12.29
C ARG A 112 1.00 20.16 12.65
N LEU A 113 1.11 18.84 12.60
CA LEU A 113 0.08 17.90 12.98
C LEU A 113 0.20 17.51 14.45
N LYS A 114 -0.90 17.59 15.19
CA LYS A 114 -1.00 17.13 16.57
C LYS A 114 -2.17 16.15 16.67
N PRO A 115 -1.92 14.84 16.81
CA PRO A 115 -2.97 13.87 17.00
C PRO A 115 -3.77 14.16 18.28
N ASP A 116 -5.09 14.27 18.14
CA ASP A 116 -6.04 14.32 19.25
C ASP A 116 -6.21 12.94 19.89
N GLN A 117 -5.94 11.89 19.11
CA GLN A 117 -6.07 10.50 19.51
C GLN A 117 -4.93 9.67 18.93
N THR A 118 -4.42 8.72 19.73
CA THR A 118 -3.44 7.71 19.30
C THR A 118 -3.99 6.32 19.60
N LEU A 119 -4.24 5.52 18.58
CA LEU A 119 -4.73 4.15 18.67
C LEU A 119 -3.65 3.17 18.23
N HIS A 120 -3.57 2.02 18.88
CA HIS A 120 -2.62 0.95 18.56
C HIS A 120 -3.31 -0.41 18.49
N PHE A 121 -3.14 -1.10 17.36
CA PHE A 121 -3.65 -2.46 17.16
C PHE A 121 -3.03 -3.42 18.18
N GLY A 122 -3.87 -4.21 18.85
CA GLY A 122 -3.44 -5.10 19.94
C GLY A 122 -3.45 -4.47 21.33
N ARG A 123 -3.73 -3.16 21.45
CA ARG A 123 -3.90 -2.47 22.72
C ARG A 123 -5.29 -1.86 22.87
N ASP A 124 -5.71 -1.08 21.87
CA ASP A 124 -6.92 -0.27 21.96
C ASP A 124 -8.14 -1.04 21.47
N SER A 125 -9.14 -1.28 22.34
CA SER A 125 -10.29 -2.16 22.08
C SER A 125 -11.27 -1.67 21.01
N VAL A 126 -11.13 -0.41 20.58
CA VAL A 126 -11.90 0.16 19.46
C VAL A 126 -11.38 -0.36 18.10
N LEU A 127 -10.15 -0.83 18.06
CA LEU A 127 -9.55 -1.42 16.87
C LEU A 127 -9.85 -2.93 16.82
N PRO A 128 -9.97 -3.51 15.61
CA PRO A 128 -10.06 -4.95 15.46
C PRO A 128 -8.86 -5.66 16.10
N THR A 129 -9.09 -6.81 16.73
CA THR A 129 -8.05 -7.63 17.39
C THR A 129 -7.31 -8.56 16.41
N HIS A 130 -7.48 -8.39 15.10
CA HIS A 130 -6.91 -9.28 14.10
C HIS A 130 -5.40 -9.03 13.88
N ASP A 131 -4.66 -10.11 13.62
CA ASP A 131 -3.33 -10.12 13.01
C ASP A 131 -2.24 -9.28 13.69
N THR A 132 -2.14 -9.31 15.02
CA THR A 132 -0.99 -8.75 15.76
C THR A 132 0.12 -9.78 15.94
N LEU A 133 0.73 -10.18 14.83
CA LEU A 133 1.90 -11.06 14.87
C LEU A 133 3.08 -10.35 15.51
N GLU A 134 3.78 -11.06 16.41
CA GLU A 134 5.02 -10.58 17.00
C GLU A 134 6.22 -11.12 16.23
N PHE A 135 7.13 -10.22 15.88
CA PHE A 135 8.35 -10.54 15.15
C PHE A 135 9.58 -10.30 16.03
N ASN A 136 10.50 -11.26 16.03
CA ASN A 136 11.82 -11.12 16.68
C ASN A 136 12.94 -10.87 15.66
N LYS A 137 12.74 -11.34 14.43
CA LYS A 137 13.56 -11.01 13.27
C LYS A 137 12.66 -10.95 12.04
N LEU A 138 12.80 -9.89 11.24
CA LEU A 138 12.05 -9.67 10.02
C LEU A 138 12.91 -8.92 9.01
N GLU A 139 13.11 -9.52 7.86
CA GLU A 139 13.77 -8.93 6.70
C GLU A 139 12.69 -8.30 5.80
N ALA A 140 13.01 -7.20 5.14
CA ALA A 140 12.12 -6.52 4.21
C ALA A 140 12.81 -6.34 2.86
N TRP A 141 12.11 -6.71 1.80
CA TRP A 141 12.50 -6.48 0.42
C TRP A 141 11.41 -5.69 -0.29
N HIS A 142 11.82 -4.74 -1.14
CA HIS A 142 10.88 -3.94 -1.91
C HIS A 142 11.42 -3.64 -3.30
N ILE A 143 10.51 -3.41 -4.23
CA ILE A 143 10.81 -3.01 -5.60
C ILE A 143 9.79 -1.98 -6.09
N ASN A 144 10.28 -0.95 -6.78
CA ASN A 144 9.43 -0.03 -7.53
C ASN A 144 9.11 -0.63 -8.90
N LEU A 145 7.82 -0.72 -9.21
CA LEU A 145 7.26 -1.30 -10.43
C LEU A 145 6.49 -0.27 -11.26
N GLN A 146 6.73 1.02 -11.05
CA GLN A 146 6.07 2.08 -11.80
C GLN A 146 6.30 1.86 -13.31
N ARG A 147 5.22 1.99 -14.09
CA ARG A 147 5.16 1.69 -15.53
C ARG A 147 5.36 0.21 -15.91
N SER A 148 5.72 -0.67 -14.98
CA SER A 148 5.74 -2.11 -15.22
C SER A 148 4.32 -2.64 -15.39
N VAL A 149 4.16 -3.57 -16.32
CA VAL A 149 2.87 -4.20 -16.63
C VAL A 149 3.08 -5.71 -16.60
N TRP A 150 2.24 -6.41 -15.86
CA TRP A 150 2.36 -7.84 -15.67
C TRP A 150 1.63 -8.62 -16.74
N ASP A 151 2.20 -9.75 -17.17
CA ASP A 151 1.38 -10.80 -17.79
C ASP A 151 0.44 -11.41 -16.73
N PRO A 152 -0.88 -11.46 -16.95
CA PRO A 152 -1.83 -11.90 -15.92
C PRO A 152 -1.60 -13.34 -15.40
N ASN A 153 -1.23 -14.27 -16.30
CA ASN A 153 -0.99 -15.66 -15.90
C ASN A 153 0.32 -15.79 -15.12
N SER A 154 1.34 -15.04 -15.55
CA SER A 154 2.64 -15.01 -14.90
C SER A 154 2.56 -14.35 -13.52
N LEU A 155 1.81 -13.25 -13.36
CA LEU A 155 1.53 -12.63 -12.06
C LEU A 155 0.87 -13.61 -11.08
N SER A 156 -0.12 -14.37 -11.55
CA SER A 156 -0.83 -15.34 -10.72
C SER A 156 0.11 -16.44 -10.23
N SER A 157 0.99 -16.93 -11.12
CA SER A 157 1.98 -17.97 -10.81
C SER A 157 3.06 -17.45 -9.86
N PHE A 158 3.64 -16.28 -10.17
CA PHE A 158 4.62 -15.62 -9.31
C PHE A 158 4.08 -15.36 -7.90
N TRP A 159 2.86 -14.81 -7.80
CA TRP A 159 2.26 -14.52 -6.50
C TRP A 159 2.05 -15.79 -5.68
N PHE A 160 1.57 -16.87 -6.31
CA PHE A 160 1.43 -18.17 -5.67
C PHE A 160 2.78 -18.71 -5.17
N GLU A 161 3.82 -18.70 -6.00
CA GLU A 161 5.17 -19.13 -5.62
C GLU A 161 5.72 -18.30 -4.45
N LEU A 162 5.55 -16.98 -4.52
CA LEU A 162 6.03 -16.04 -3.50
C LEU A 162 5.45 -16.36 -2.13
N VAL A 163 4.12 -16.47 -2.02
CA VAL A 163 3.46 -16.71 -0.72
C VAL A 163 3.58 -18.15 -0.23
N ASN A 164 4.00 -19.09 -1.10
CA ASN A 164 4.27 -20.48 -0.76
C ASN A 164 5.76 -20.80 -0.54
N GLY A 165 6.60 -19.76 -0.39
CA GLY A 165 7.96 -19.93 0.12
C GLY A 165 9.03 -20.22 -0.93
N ALA A 166 8.76 -20.03 -2.22
CA ALA A 166 9.75 -20.22 -3.28
C ALA A 166 11.00 -19.33 -3.13
N TYR A 167 10.85 -18.19 -2.43
CA TYR A 167 11.89 -17.17 -2.28
C TYR A 167 12.21 -16.83 -0.81
N GLY A 168 12.07 -17.83 0.08
CA GLY A 168 12.23 -17.68 1.53
C GLY A 168 10.91 -17.69 2.28
N ASP A 169 10.97 -17.64 3.61
CA ASP A 169 9.79 -17.69 4.47
C ASP A 169 9.08 -16.34 4.48
N VAL A 170 8.14 -16.14 3.56
CA VAL A 170 7.33 -14.90 3.47
C VAL A 170 6.28 -14.88 4.56
N TYR A 171 6.21 -13.77 5.31
CA TYR A 171 5.18 -13.52 6.32
C TYR A 171 4.15 -12.49 5.87
N ARG A 172 4.55 -11.59 4.98
CA ARG A 172 3.71 -10.56 4.37
C ARG A 172 4.16 -10.30 2.95
N ALA A 173 3.21 -10.18 2.03
CA ALA A 173 3.43 -9.62 0.71
C ALA A 173 2.33 -8.60 0.42
N LYS A 174 2.70 -7.43 -0.10
CA LYS A 174 1.74 -6.42 -0.54
C LYS A 174 2.27 -5.76 -1.81
N GLY A 175 1.44 -5.64 -2.84
CA GLY A 175 1.85 -4.98 -4.07
C GLY A 175 0.68 -4.39 -4.84
N LEU A 176 0.97 -3.35 -5.61
CA LEU A 176 0.02 -2.72 -6.51
C LEU A 176 0.46 -3.04 -7.94
N MET A 177 -0.32 -3.85 -8.64
CA MET A 177 0.08 -4.51 -9.88
C MET A 177 -0.74 -3.99 -11.07
N ASN A 178 -0.07 -3.45 -12.08
CA ASN A 178 -0.72 -3.01 -13.31
C ASN A 178 -0.93 -4.18 -14.28
N LEU A 179 -2.07 -4.19 -14.95
CA LEU A 179 -2.42 -5.14 -16.01
C LEU A 179 -2.45 -4.50 -17.40
N PRO A 180 -2.44 -5.31 -18.48
CA PRO A 180 -2.32 -4.82 -19.85
C PRO A 180 -3.53 -4.08 -20.40
N ASP A 181 -4.68 -4.20 -19.74
CA ASP A 181 -5.97 -3.60 -20.09
C ASP A 181 -6.28 -2.34 -19.24
N GLY A 182 -5.22 -1.72 -18.71
CA GLY A 182 -5.34 -0.52 -17.89
C GLY A 182 -5.91 -0.78 -16.49
N ARG A 183 -6.30 -1.99 -16.12
CA ARG A 183 -6.70 -2.31 -14.74
C ARG A 183 -5.48 -2.44 -13.84
N ALA A 184 -5.72 -2.35 -12.53
CA ALA A 184 -4.71 -2.65 -11.52
C ALA A 184 -5.35 -3.32 -10.31
N PHE A 185 -4.55 -4.08 -9.56
CA PHE A 185 -4.97 -4.75 -8.33
C PHE A 185 -4.01 -4.41 -7.19
N LEU A 186 -4.57 -4.18 -6.00
CA LEU A 186 -3.86 -4.35 -4.75
C LEU A 186 -3.85 -5.84 -4.41
N CYS A 187 -2.69 -6.47 -4.54
CA CYS A 187 -2.42 -7.81 -4.04
C CYS A 187 -1.95 -7.69 -2.57
N ASN A 188 -2.59 -8.41 -1.66
CA ASN A 188 -2.24 -8.39 -0.24
C ASN A 188 -2.34 -9.78 0.36
N TRP A 189 -1.30 -10.20 1.07
CA TRP A 189 -1.25 -11.49 1.75
C TRP A 189 -0.48 -11.39 3.07
N MET A 190 -0.94 -12.15 4.05
CA MET A 190 -0.35 -12.31 5.36
C MET A 190 -0.40 -13.78 5.76
N VAL A 191 0.63 -14.27 6.42
CA VAL A 191 0.70 -15.69 6.87
C VAL A 191 -0.42 -16.08 7.84
N SER A 192 -0.95 -15.12 8.60
CA SER A 192 -2.08 -15.35 9.50
C SER A 192 -3.44 -15.35 8.80
N GLN A 193 -3.49 -14.97 7.52
CA GLN A 193 -4.70 -14.98 6.70
C GLN A 193 -4.77 -16.25 5.86
N GLN A 194 -5.99 -16.74 5.65
CA GLN A 194 -6.20 -18.01 4.93
C GLN A 194 -5.93 -17.88 3.43
N GLU A 195 -6.13 -16.69 2.84
CA GLU A 195 -6.10 -16.50 1.39
C GLU A 195 -5.43 -15.17 1.00
N SER A 196 -4.95 -15.12 -0.24
CA SER A 196 -4.49 -13.87 -0.85
C SER A 196 -5.69 -13.01 -1.26
N GLN A 197 -5.58 -11.71 -1.01
CA GLN A 197 -6.56 -10.72 -1.44
C GLN A 197 -6.09 -10.07 -2.73
N PHE A 198 -6.99 -10.00 -3.72
CA PHE A 198 -6.77 -9.30 -4.98
C PHE A 198 -7.88 -8.26 -5.13
N LEU A 199 -7.60 -7.04 -4.67
CA LEU A 199 -8.59 -5.97 -4.61
C LEU A 199 -8.41 -5.07 -5.84
N PRO A 200 -9.42 -4.95 -6.74
CA PRO A 200 -9.30 -4.11 -7.92
C PRO A 200 -9.25 -2.64 -7.53
N LEU A 201 -8.43 -1.87 -8.24
CA LEU A 201 -8.53 -0.41 -8.26
C LEU A 201 -9.72 0.01 -9.13
N ASP A 202 -10.39 1.10 -8.75
CA ASP A 202 -11.51 1.68 -9.49
C ASP A 202 -11.03 2.44 -10.73
N GLY A 203 -9.85 3.07 -10.65
CA GLY A 203 -9.22 3.79 -11.76
C GLY A 203 -8.68 2.86 -12.83
N ILE A 204 -9.13 3.06 -14.07
CA ILE A 204 -8.61 2.37 -15.27
C ILE A 204 -7.70 3.34 -16.04
N ALA A 205 -6.46 2.96 -16.28
CA ALA A 205 -5.53 3.75 -17.07
C ALA A 205 -5.87 3.62 -18.57
N PRO A 206 -5.57 4.64 -19.39
CA PRO A 206 -5.72 4.53 -20.83
C PRO A 206 -4.94 3.35 -21.40
N ASP A 207 -5.60 2.57 -22.25
CA ASP A 207 -5.02 1.38 -22.88
C ASP A 207 -3.87 1.68 -23.85
N SER A 208 -3.64 2.95 -24.21
CA SER A 208 -2.65 3.35 -25.21
C SER A 208 -1.23 3.45 -24.67
N GLU A 209 -1.03 3.48 -23.34
CA GLU A 209 0.27 3.74 -22.72
C GLU A 209 0.49 2.88 -21.48
N ARG A 210 1.77 2.75 -21.06
CA ARG A 210 2.09 2.16 -19.76
C ARG A 210 1.45 3.00 -18.65
N PRO A 211 0.74 2.40 -17.68
CA PRO A 211 0.11 3.15 -16.60
C PRO A 211 1.14 3.97 -15.82
N ASP A 212 0.89 5.27 -15.72
CA ASP A 212 1.69 6.19 -14.89
C ASP A 212 1.04 6.40 -13.52
N ARG A 213 0.90 5.30 -12.79
CA ARG A 213 0.41 5.28 -11.40
C ARG A 213 1.46 4.62 -10.51
N PRO A 214 1.46 4.88 -9.19
CA PRO A 214 2.31 4.16 -8.25
C PRO A 214 2.10 2.66 -8.39
N SER A 215 3.18 1.90 -8.50
CA SER A 215 3.19 0.44 -8.54
C SER A 215 4.47 -0.03 -7.86
N ALA A 216 4.34 -1.00 -6.97
CA ALA A 216 5.44 -1.51 -6.17
C ALA A 216 5.06 -2.86 -5.58
N LEU A 217 6.06 -3.59 -5.10
CA LEU A 217 5.89 -4.79 -4.30
C LEU A 217 6.77 -4.70 -3.06
N VAL A 218 6.21 -5.07 -1.92
CA VAL A 218 6.87 -5.16 -0.62
C VAL A 218 6.67 -6.56 -0.08
N VAL A 219 7.76 -7.20 0.32
CA VAL A 219 7.80 -8.54 0.88
C VAL A 219 8.52 -8.47 2.22
N GLN A 220 7.93 -9.06 3.26
CA GLN A 220 8.58 -9.18 4.56
C GLN A 220 8.55 -10.62 5.02
N GLY A 221 9.67 -11.10 5.56
CA GLY A 221 9.86 -12.51 5.87
C GLY A 221 11.22 -12.82 6.49
N LYS A 222 11.69 -14.05 6.30
CA LYS A 222 13.02 -14.51 6.72
C LYS A 222 13.72 -15.27 5.62
N ALA A 223 15.04 -15.14 5.57
CA ALA A 223 15.87 -15.78 4.56
C ALA A 223 15.34 -15.49 3.15
N LEU A 224 14.91 -14.24 2.93
CA LEU A 224 14.39 -13.83 1.64
C LEU A 224 15.49 -13.96 0.58
N GLU A 225 15.09 -14.29 -0.65
CA GLU A 225 16.00 -14.49 -1.79
C GLU A 225 15.77 -13.37 -2.84
N PRO A 226 16.18 -12.11 -2.58
CA PRO A 226 15.93 -10.96 -3.46
C PRO A 226 16.25 -11.17 -4.94
N ARG A 227 17.32 -11.91 -5.23
CA ARG A 227 17.75 -12.17 -6.61
C ARG A 227 16.78 -13.10 -7.33
N GLY A 228 16.32 -14.16 -6.67
CA GLY A 228 15.29 -15.05 -7.20
C GLY A 228 13.97 -14.31 -7.43
N ILE A 229 13.54 -13.49 -6.46
CA ILE A 229 12.32 -12.68 -6.61
C ILE A 229 12.44 -11.76 -7.83
N GLN A 230 13.52 -10.98 -7.93
CA GLN A 230 13.74 -10.05 -9.05
C GLN A 230 13.76 -10.77 -10.40
N ALA A 231 14.49 -11.88 -10.51
CA ALA A 231 14.62 -12.61 -11.77
C ALA A 231 13.25 -13.11 -12.27
N THR A 232 12.43 -13.69 -11.39
CA THR A 232 11.09 -14.15 -11.78
C THR A 232 10.19 -12.97 -12.15
N ILE A 233 10.28 -11.84 -11.43
CA ILE A 233 9.52 -10.63 -11.81
C ILE A 233 9.89 -10.19 -13.23
N ASP A 234 11.17 -10.10 -13.54
CA ASP A 234 11.64 -9.65 -14.86
C ASP A 234 11.08 -10.53 -15.99
N ASP A 235 10.97 -11.84 -15.76
CA ASP A 235 10.37 -12.81 -16.69
C ASP A 235 8.83 -12.69 -16.78
N CYS A 236 8.17 -12.16 -15.75
CA CYS A 236 6.70 -12.00 -15.69
C CYS A 236 6.19 -10.69 -16.29
N LEU A 237 7.07 -9.69 -16.50
CA LEU A 237 6.68 -8.37 -17.01
C LEU A 237 6.61 -8.36 -18.54
N LEU A 238 5.59 -7.67 -19.07
CA LEU A 238 5.43 -7.51 -20.51
C LEU A 238 6.35 -6.44 -21.08
N SER A 239 7.01 -6.76 -22.19
CA SER A 239 7.74 -5.81 -23.01
C SER A 239 6.80 -4.91 -23.82
N ASP A 240 7.34 -3.79 -24.33
CA ASP A 240 6.57 -2.85 -25.16
C ASP A 240 6.05 -3.50 -26.46
N ASP A 241 6.84 -4.39 -27.06
CA ASP A 241 6.45 -5.09 -28.29
C ASP A 241 5.25 -6.02 -28.07
N VAL A 242 5.24 -6.74 -26.94
CA VAL A 242 4.12 -7.64 -26.59
C VAL A 242 2.86 -6.83 -26.26
N MET A 243 3.02 -5.73 -25.52
CA MET A 243 1.92 -4.79 -25.23
C MET A 243 1.30 -4.24 -26.51
N ALA A 244 2.12 -3.76 -27.45
CA ALA A 244 1.66 -3.21 -28.73
C ALA A 244 0.98 -4.26 -29.62
N LEU A 245 1.40 -5.53 -29.56
CA LEU A 245 0.72 -6.63 -30.26
C LEU A 245 -0.65 -6.93 -29.64
N GLN A 246 -0.73 -7.01 -28.30
CA GLN A 246 -1.99 -7.27 -27.60
C GLN A 246 -3.02 -6.14 -27.82
N GLN A 247 -2.58 -4.89 -27.81
CA GLN A 247 -3.44 -3.73 -28.12
C GLN A 247 -4.03 -3.82 -29.54
N ARG A 248 -3.21 -4.14 -30.54
CA ARG A 248 -3.69 -4.32 -31.92
C ARG A 248 -4.72 -5.43 -32.04
N HIS A 249 -4.46 -6.59 -31.45
CA HIS A 249 -5.42 -7.70 -31.45
C HIS A 249 -6.74 -7.33 -30.76
N ARG A 250 -6.70 -6.57 -29.65
CA ARG A 250 -7.93 -6.10 -28.98
C ARG A 250 -8.72 -5.11 -29.84
N GLN A 251 -8.04 -4.16 -30.49
CA GLN A 251 -8.69 -3.19 -31.39
C GLN A 251 -9.36 -3.88 -32.59
N GLU A 252 -8.74 -4.94 -33.13
CA GLU A 252 -9.31 -5.75 -34.21
C GLU A 252 -10.52 -6.61 -33.78
N GLN A 253 -10.62 -6.92 -32.48
CA GLN A 253 -11.69 -7.74 -31.90
C GLN A 253 -12.90 -6.93 -31.42
N ILE A 254 -12.80 -5.61 -31.26
CA ILE A 254 -13.94 -4.72 -31.00
C ILE A 254 -14.69 -4.56 -32.34
N PRO A 255 -15.90 -5.11 -32.52
CA PRO A 255 -16.64 -4.92 -33.76
C PRO A 255 -17.02 -3.45 -33.90
N ALA A 256 -16.92 -2.91 -35.12
CA ALA A 256 -17.49 -1.62 -35.47
C ALA A 256 -19.03 -1.68 -35.41
N SER A 257 -19.61 -1.64 -34.21
CA SER A 257 -21.06 -1.53 -34.01
C SER A 257 -21.40 -0.18 -33.41
N SER A 258 -21.33 0.87 -34.23
CA SER A 258 -22.14 2.11 -34.12
C SER A 258 -21.77 3.16 -35.17
N THR A 259 -21.82 2.78 -36.45
CA THR A 259 -22.05 3.78 -37.52
C THR A 259 -23.05 3.22 -38.51
N GLN A 260 -24.34 3.29 -38.18
CA GLN A 260 -25.40 3.34 -39.18
C GLN A 260 -26.69 3.90 -38.58
N SER A 261 -27.05 5.08 -39.09
CA SER A 261 -28.37 5.75 -39.17
C SER A 261 -28.93 6.43 -37.92
#